data_AF-A0A4R6M4M8-F1
#
_entry.id   AF-A0A4R6M4M8-F1
#
_cell.length_a   1.000
_cell.length_b   1.000
_cell.length_c   1.000
_cell.angle_alpha   90.00
_cell.angle_beta   90.00
_cell.angle_gamma   90.00
#
_symmetry.space_group_name_H-M   'P 1'
#
loop_
_entity.id
_entity.type
_entity.pdbx_description
1 polymer ?
#
loop_
_entity_poly.entity_id
_entity_poly.type
_entity_poly.pdbx_seq_one_letter_code
_entity_poly.pdbx_strand_id
1 'polypeptide(L)'
;MEGKAVGHLKQRDGHQHNWLIELIVFWEGQINATRLIETSRITRQTASEWIKQYQDDTDNTLKYSPTAKAKVISQDFTPRYINQTIDEYLNWLELGALLSEVSNESEHSHIYRIRPPNRFVSPLVIRPLIKAIRNKTAVDCEYLSVKSADPIGRLIYPHSFVKAANRWHIRAYCEYRKNYLDFVLSRFQSVEYDGKTAQYSHQNDTHWNTEIELILAPDSRLNDRQKRVIEQDYGMENGQLVIKTRAALVKYTLDDLQIKIKMLEADPQAQQLICVNYPDIKQWLYD
;
A
#
# COMPACT_ATOMS: atom_id res chain seq x y z
N MET A 1 11.67 36.16 -19.42
CA MET A 1 12.25 35.38 -18.33
C MET A 1 11.41 34.14 -18.16
N GLU A 2 12.05 33.01 -18.45
CA GLU A 2 11.83 31.61 -18.05
C GLU A 2 10.42 31.07 -17.75
N GLY A 3 10.13 29.93 -18.37
CA GLY A 3 9.01 29.05 -18.01
C GLY A 3 8.78 27.89 -18.98
N LYS A 4 9.84 27.17 -19.35
CA LYS A 4 9.73 25.87 -20.05
C LYS A 4 9.01 24.87 -19.14
N ALA A 5 7.90 24.28 -19.59
CA ALA A 5 7.51 22.88 -19.37
C ALA A 5 6.14 22.60 -20.03
N VAL A 6 6.06 22.67 -21.36
CA VAL A 6 4.98 22.03 -22.12
C VAL A 6 5.61 20.94 -22.95
N GLY A 7 5.58 19.73 -22.43
CA GLY A 7 6.04 18.56 -23.14
C GLY A 7 6.07 17.38 -22.20
N HIS A 8 5.13 16.45 -22.40
CA HIS A 8 5.31 14.98 -22.39
C HIS A 8 3.95 14.30 -22.15
N LEU A 9 3.03 14.43 -23.11
CA LEU A 9 1.76 13.67 -23.10
C LEU A 9 1.42 13.13 -24.50
N LYS A 10 2.43 12.65 -25.24
CA LYS A 10 2.19 11.80 -26.41
C LYS A 10 2.71 10.40 -26.12
N GLN A 11 1.82 9.40 -26.33
CA GLN A 11 2.03 7.95 -26.33
C GLN A 11 1.96 7.23 -24.97
N ARG A 12 0.75 6.85 -24.52
CA ARG A 12 0.56 5.85 -23.43
C ARG A 12 0.26 4.42 -23.93
N ASP A 13 -0.09 4.22 -25.21
CA ASP A 13 -0.35 2.87 -25.77
C ASP A 13 0.89 2.14 -26.35
N GLY A 14 2.04 2.80 -26.45
CA GLY A 14 3.28 2.22 -27.00
C GLY A 14 4.36 1.83 -25.98
N HIS A 15 4.24 2.30 -24.72
CA HIS A 15 5.34 2.27 -23.74
C HIS A 15 4.99 1.55 -22.43
N GLN A 16 3.99 0.67 -22.44
CA GLN A 16 3.56 -0.06 -21.24
C GLN A 16 4.71 -0.85 -20.59
N HIS A 17 5.62 -1.41 -21.39
CA HIS A 17 6.79 -2.12 -20.89
C HIS A 17 7.81 -1.16 -20.24
N ASN A 18 8.01 0.04 -20.80
CA ASN A 18 8.90 1.05 -20.21
C ASN A 18 8.37 1.55 -18.87
N TRP A 19 7.06 1.78 -18.77
CA TRP A 19 6.39 2.06 -17.49
C TRP A 19 6.66 0.97 -16.46
N LEU A 20 6.45 -0.29 -16.84
CA LEU A 20 6.64 -1.42 -15.92
C LEU A 20 8.10 -1.55 -15.47
N ILE A 21 9.05 -1.37 -16.39
CA ILE A 21 10.49 -1.39 -16.08
C ILE A 21 10.83 -0.27 -15.10
N GLU A 22 10.40 0.97 -15.36
CA GLU A 22 10.65 2.07 -14.43
C GLU A 22 10.02 1.83 -13.07
N LEU A 23 8.78 1.35 -13.04
CA LEU A 23 8.05 1.09 -11.81
C LEU A 23 8.79 0.08 -10.93
N ILE A 24 9.20 -1.06 -11.51
CA ILE A 24 9.95 -2.10 -10.81
C ILE A 24 11.32 -1.57 -10.39
N VAL A 25 12.09 -0.97 -11.29
CA VAL A 25 13.45 -0.50 -10.98
C VAL A 25 13.44 0.59 -9.91
N PHE A 26 12.50 1.52 -9.97
CA PHE A 26 12.39 2.62 -9.04
C PHE A 26 12.06 2.12 -7.62
N TRP A 27 11.07 1.24 -7.48
CA TRP A 27 10.57 0.78 -6.18
C TRP A 27 11.29 -0.46 -5.62
N GLU A 28 11.86 -1.31 -6.47
CA GLU A 28 12.58 -2.53 -6.07
C GLU A 28 14.11 -2.37 -6.17
N GLY A 29 14.59 -1.33 -6.85
CA GLY A 29 16.01 -1.00 -7.00
C GLY A 29 16.75 -1.82 -8.06
N GLN A 30 16.10 -2.83 -8.63
CA GLN A 30 16.71 -3.74 -9.60
C GLN A 30 15.68 -4.40 -10.50
N ILE A 31 16.13 -4.89 -11.66
CA ILE A 31 15.31 -5.66 -12.58
C ILE A 31 16.12 -6.74 -13.31
N ASN A 32 15.48 -7.87 -13.57
CA ASN A 32 16.00 -8.93 -14.43
C ASN A 32 14.87 -9.56 -15.24
N ALA A 33 15.21 -10.40 -16.20
CA ALA A 33 14.23 -11.07 -17.06
C ALA A 33 13.25 -11.92 -16.24
N THR A 34 13.71 -12.61 -15.20
CA THR A 34 12.85 -13.43 -14.32
C THR A 34 11.74 -12.59 -13.69
N ARG A 35 12.07 -11.41 -13.15
CA ARG A 35 11.10 -10.50 -12.53
C ARG A 35 10.03 -10.06 -13.53
N LEU A 36 10.42 -9.75 -14.78
CA LEU A 36 9.47 -9.38 -15.83
C LEU A 36 8.58 -10.56 -16.29
N ILE A 37 9.11 -11.78 -16.33
CA ILE A 37 8.32 -12.98 -16.66
C ILE A 37 7.25 -13.21 -15.59
N GLU A 38 7.62 -13.13 -14.32
CA GLU A 38 6.71 -13.29 -13.17
C GLU A 38 5.55 -12.29 -13.20
N THR A 39 5.81 -11.06 -13.65
CA THR A 39 4.83 -9.97 -13.61
C THR A 39 4.03 -9.79 -14.89
N SER A 40 4.59 -10.19 -16.04
CA SER A 40 4.05 -9.84 -17.37
C SER A 40 3.65 -11.05 -18.21
N ARG A 41 3.90 -12.29 -17.73
CA ARG A 41 3.64 -13.54 -18.47
C ARG A 41 4.24 -13.58 -19.88
N ILE A 42 5.40 -12.97 -20.06
CA ILE A 42 6.15 -12.92 -21.33
C ILE A 42 7.27 -13.97 -21.37
N THR A 43 7.85 -14.18 -22.55
CA THR A 43 9.03 -15.06 -22.69
C THR A 43 10.30 -14.38 -22.16
N ARG A 44 11.32 -15.17 -21.83
CA ARG A 44 12.64 -14.63 -21.44
C ARG A 44 13.26 -13.76 -22.53
N GLN A 45 13.10 -14.14 -23.80
CA GLN A 45 13.64 -13.37 -24.92
C GLN A 45 13.00 -11.99 -24.98
N THR A 46 11.66 -11.93 -24.94
CA THR A 46 10.89 -10.68 -24.91
C THR A 46 11.28 -9.81 -23.71
N ALA A 47 11.45 -10.40 -22.52
CA ALA A 47 11.87 -9.67 -21.33
C ALA A 47 13.26 -9.04 -21.48
N SER A 48 14.21 -9.77 -22.08
CA SER A 48 15.55 -9.24 -22.38
C SER A 48 15.52 -8.13 -23.44
N GLU A 49 14.69 -8.29 -24.47
CA GLU A 49 14.47 -7.26 -25.50
C GLU A 49 13.88 -6.00 -24.89
N TRP A 50 12.87 -6.10 -24.01
CA TRP A 50 12.28 -4.95 -23.32
C TRP A 50 13.30 -4.17 -22.49
N ILE A 51 14.15 -4.87 -21.72
CA ILE A 51 15.20 -4.21 -20.92
C ILE A 51 16.21 -3.50 -21.83
N LYS A 52 16.58 -4.13 -22.95
CA LYS A 52 17.51 -3.53 -23.92
C LYS A 52 16.89 -2.28 -24.55
N GLN A 53 15.67 -2.40 -25.07
CA GLN A 53 14.93 -1.31 -25.69
C GLN A 53 14.77 -0.12 -24.73
N TYR A 54 14.41 -0.38 -23.47
CA TYR A 54 14.34 0.67 -22.44
C TYR A 54 15.68 1.41 -22.25
N GLN A 55 16.81 0.70 -22.27
CA GLN A 55 18.14 1.32 -22.16
C GLN A 55 18.54 2.09 -23.43
N ASP A 56 18.10 1.64 -24.61
CA ASP A 56 18.37 2.31 -25.87
C ASP A 56 17.49 3.57 -26.05
N ASP A 57 16.26 3.54 -25.54
CA ASP A 57 15.25 4.61 -25.66
C ASP A 57 15.34 5.68 -24.56
N THR A 58 16.14 5.46 -23.50
CA THR A 58 16.23 6.36 -22.35
C THR A 58 17.67 6.65 -21.92
N ASP A 59 17.88 7.82 -21.30
CA ASP A 59 19.18 8.17 -20.70
C ASP A 59 19.42 7.47 -19.34
N ASN A 60 18.49 6.60 -18.92
CA ASN A 60 18.54 5.90 -17.64
C ASN A 60 19.47 4.68 -17.73
N THR A 61 20.72 4.86 -17.30
CA THR A 61 21.70 3.76 -17.27
C THR A 61 21.42 2.79 -16.11
N LEU A 62 21.03 1.55 -16.41
CA LEU A 62 20.98 0.45 -15.42
C LEU A 62 22.25 -0.41 -15.50
N LYS A 63 23.01 -0.45 -14.40
CA LYS A 63 24.28 -1.16 -14.33
C LYS A 63 24.05 -2.63 -13.99
N TYR A 64 24.75 -3.55 -14.66
CA TYR A 64 24.65 -4.97 -14.28
C TYR A 64 25.45 -5.23 -13.00
N SER A 65 24.81 -5.87 -12.02
CA SER A 65 25.45 -6.34 -10.79
C SER A 65 25.60 -7.86 -10.83
N PRO A 66 26.83 -8.42 -10.86
CA PRO A 66 27.05 -9.85 -10.82
C PRO A 66 26.52 -10.51 -9.55
N THR A 67 26.61 -9.82 -8.41
CA THR A 67 26.12 -10.29 -7.11
C THR A 67 24.60 -10.41 -7.09
N ALA A 68 23.89 -9.41 -7.63
CA ALA A 68 22.43 -9.44 -7.70
C ALA A 68 21.91 -10.26 -8.89
N LYS A 69 22.77 -10.58 -9.87
CA LYS A 69 22.40 -11.17 -11.17
C LYS A 69 21.27 -10.39 -11.84
N ALA A 70 21.32 -9.06 -11.74
CA ALA A 70 20.28 -8.15 -12.16
C ALA A 70 20.87 -6.81 -12.60
N LYS A 71 20.09 -6.03 -13.34
CA LYS A 71 20.37 -4.62 -13.64
C LYS A 71 19.89 -3.80 -12.43
N VAL A 72 20.78 -3.01 -11.83
CA VAL A 72 20.50 -2.19 -10.65
C VAL A 72 20.36 -0.72 -11.05
N ILE A 73 19.51 -0.01 -10.30
CA ILE A 73 19.27 1.42 -10.47
C ILE A 73 20.55 2.23 -10.17
N SER A 74 20.78 3.30 -10.92
CA SER A 74 21.86 4.27 -10.66
C SER A 74 21.36 5.43 -9.78
N GLN A 75 22.28 6.24 -9.26
CA GLN A 75 21.93 7.46 -8.52
C GLN A 75 21.28 8.52 -9.41
N ASP A 76 21.65 8.57 -10.69
CA ASP A 76 21.15 9.55 -11.67
C ASP A 76 19.86 9.11 -12.38
N PHE A 77 19.20 8.06 -11.89
CA PHE A 77 17.98 7.53 -12.50
C PHE A 77 16.82 8.53 -12.40
N THR A 78 16.26 8.91 -13.55
CA THR A 78 15.19 9.90 -13.65
C THR A 78 13.97 9.26 -14.34
N PRO A 79 12.92 8.87 -13.58
CA PRO A 79 11.73 8.22 -14.15
C PRO A 79 10.94 9.17 -15.07
N ARG A 80 10.48 8.67 -16.22
CA ARG A 80 9.71 9.42 -17.23
C ARG A 80 8.29 8.87 -17.46
N TYR A 81 8.07 7.60 -17.15
CA TYR A 81 6.84 6.89 -17.46
C TYR A 81 5.93 6.67 -16.25
N ILE A 82 6.48 6.75 -15.02
CA ILE A 82 5.74 6.56 -13.75
C ILE A 82 5.41 7.88 -13.03
N ASN A 83 4.40 7.87 -12.17
CA ASN A 83 4.00 9.02 -11.34
C ASN A 83 4.81 9.14 -10.02
N GLN A 84 5.64 8.13 -9.72
CA GLN A 84 6.53 8.06 -8.55
C GLN A 84 5.79 8.03 -7.20
N THR A 85 4.51 7.65 -7.19
CA THR A 85 3.72 7.43 -5.98
C THR A 85 3.76 5.97 -5.55
N ILE A 86 3.74 5.74 -4.25
CA ILE A 86 3.67 4.39 -3.71
C ILE A 86 2.35 3.70 -4.05
N ASP A 87 1.28 4.49 -4.23
CA ASP A 87 -0.03 4.01 -4.66
C ASP A 87 0.04 3.36 -6.04
N GLU A 88 0.72 3.98 -7.01
CA GLU A 88 0.92 3.39 -8.34
C GLU A 88 1.58 2.01 -8.23
N TYR A 89 2.63 1.89 -7.41
CA TYR A 89 3.38 0.65 -7.24
C TYR A 89 2.60 -0.44 -6.51
N LEU A 90 2.06 -0.14 -5.33
CA LEU A 90 1.41 -1.16 -4.50
C LEU A 90 0.05 -1.57 -5.08
N ASN A 91 -0.69 -0.66 -5.72
CA ASN A 91 -1.91 -1.04 -6.43
C ASN A 91 -1.59 -1.92 -7.65
N TRP A 92 -0.50 -1.64 -8.37
CA TRP A 92 -0.06 -2.53 -9.45
C TRP A 92 0.33 -3.91 -8.93
N LEU A 93 1.06 -4.00 -7.81
CA LEU A 93 1.38 -5.27 -7.18
C LEU A 93 0.14 -6.07 -6.77
N GLU A 94 -0.91 -5.40 -6.30
CA GLU A 94 -2.17 -6.02 -5.90
C GLU A 94 -2.99 -6.51 -7.11
N LEU A 95 -3.19 -5.64 -8.11
CA LEU A 95 -4.13 -5.89 -9.20
C LEU A 95 -3.49 -6.54 -10.43
N GLY A 96 -2.16 -6.51 -10.54
CA GLY A 96 -1.41 -7.05 -11.68
C GLY A 96 -1.62 -6.29 -12.99
N ALA A 97 -2.24 -5.11 -12.94
CA ALA A 97 -2.57 -4.31 -14.11
C ALA A 97 -2.05 -2.87 -13.96
N LEU A 98 -1.72 -2.25 -15.08
CA LEU A 98 -1.57 -0.80 -15.15
C LEU A 98 -2.93 -0.21 -14.77
N LEU A 99 -3.03 0.34 -13.56
CA LEU A 99 -4.08 1.30 -13.32
C LEU A 99 -3.76 2.48 -14.21
N SER A 100 -4.55 2.67 -15.27
CA SER A 100 -4.60 3.97 -15.92
C SER A 100 -4.91 4.95 -14.80
N GLU A 101 -3.91 5.73 -14.40
CA GLU A 101 -4.22 6.95 -13.69
C GLU A 101 -5.29 7.65 -14.51
N VAL A 102 -6.39 7.97 -13.85
CA VAL A 102 -7.37 8.93 -14.36
C VAL A 102 -6.54 10.17 -14.68
N SER A 103 -6.16 10.27 -15.95
CA SER A 103 -5.33 11.34 -16.47
C SER A 103 -5.92 12.65 -16.01
N ASN A 104 -5.05 13.59 -15.65
CA ASN A 104 -5.41 14.97 -15.36
C ASN A 104 -6.58 15.38 -16.23
N GLU A 105 -7.68 15.70 -15.56
CA GLU A 105 -8.87 16.36 -16.07
C GLU A 105 -9.02 16.20 -17.58
N SER A 106 -9.66 15.11 -18.03
CA SER A 106 -10.27 15.24 -19.34
C SER A 106 -11.26 16.40 -19.20
N GLU A 107 -11.06 17.47 -19.95
CA GLU A 107 -11.93 18.66 -19.97
C GLU A 107 -13.40 18.32 -20.32
N HIS A 108 -13.66 17.04 -20.64
CA HIS A 108 -14.93 16.46 -21.03
C HIS A 108 -15.49 15.45 -20.01
N SER A 109 -14.83 15.25 -18.86
CA SER A 109 -15.32 14.38 -17.79
C SER A 109 -16.24 15.13 -16.84
N HIS A 110 -17.53 14.80 -16.85
CA HIS A 110 -18.47 15.19 -15.79
C HIS A 110 -18.26 14.40 -14.49
N ILE A 111 -17.13 13.69 -14.35
CA ILE A 111 -16.76 12.90 -13.18
C ILE A 111 -15.64 13.63 -12.45
N TYR A 112 -15.94 14.07 -11.22
CA TYR A 112 -14.97 14.63 -10.29
C TYR A 112 -14.72 13.65 -9.15
N ARG A 113 -13.45 13.47 -8.78
CA ARG A 113 -13.05 12.62 -7.66
C ARG A 113 -12.25 13.44 -6.66
N ILE A 114 -12.60 13.33 -5.38
CA ILE A 114 -11.77 13.89 -4.31
C ILE A 114 -10.47 13.09 -4.29
N ARG A 115 -9.35 13.78 -4.59
CA ARG A 115 -8.02 13.20 -4.49
C ARG A 115 -7.52 13.38 -3.07
N PRO A 116 -7.25 12.30 -2.34
CA PRO A 116 -6.75 12.44 -0.99
C PRO A 116 -5.29 12.95 -1.05
N PRO A 117 -4.80 13.62 0.01
CA PRO A 117 -3.46 14.19 0.01
C PRO A 117 -2.42 13.08 -0.12
N ASN A 118 -1.48 13.27 -1.05
CA ASN A 118 -0.39 12.31 -1.25
C ASN A 118 0.58 12.38 -0.06
N ARG A 119 0.95 11.20 0.47
CA ARG A 119 1.96 11.08 1.52
C ARG A 119 3.22 10.53 0.90
N PHE A 120 4.24 11.38 0.82
CA PHE A 120 5.52 10.97 0.26
C PHE A 120 6.10 9.79 1.04
N VAL A 121 6.50 8.75 0.31
CA VAL A 121 7.26 7.61 0.83
C VAL A 121 8.46 7.43 -0.08
N SER A 122 9.66 7.48 0.50
CA SER A 122 10.89 7.34 -0.26
C SER A 122 11.04 5.92 -0.81
N PRO A 123 11.46 5.73 -2.07
CA PRO A 123 11.83 4.42 -2.59
C PRO A 123 12.96 3.76 -1.79
N LEU A 124 13.82 4.55 -1.13
CA LEU A 124 14.88 4.03 -0.25
C LEU A 124 14.32 3.31 0.98
N VAL A 125 13.11 3.66 1.43
CA VAL A 125 12.39 2.93 2.49
C VAL A 125 11.79 1.64 1.92
N ILE A 126 11.23 1.70 0.70
CA ILE A 126 10.44 0.60 0.13
C ILE A 126 11.30 -0.56 -0.38
N ARG A 127 12.42 -0.27 -1.03
CA ARG A 127 13.35 -1.28 -1.58
C ARG A 127 13.78 -2.34 -0.54
N PRO A 128 14.36 -1.98 0.63
CA PRO A 128 14.77 -2.96 1.63
C PRO A 128 13.59 -3.72 2.23
N LEU A 129 12.42 -3.09 2.39
CA LEU A 129 11.21 -3.76 2.90
C LEU A 129 10.70 -4.83 1.94
N ILE A 130 10.61 -4.54 0.64
CA ILE A 130 10.21 -5.52 -0.38
C ILE A 130 11.21 -6.68 -0.40
N LYS A 131 12.51 -6.36 -0.39
CA LYS A 131 13.56 -7.38 -0.38
C LYS A 131 13.44 -8.29 0.85
N ALA A 132 13.20 -7.72 2.02
CA ALA A 132 13.02 -8.45 3.26
C ALA A 132 11.76 -9.32 3.27
N ILE A 133 10.62 -8.82 2.76
CA ILE A 133 9.40 -9.63 2.62
C ILE A 133 9.66 -10.84 1.72
N ARG A 134 10.24 -10.63 0.53
CA ARG A 134 10.50 -11.71 -0.44
C ARG A 134 11.44 -12.76 0.10
N ASN A 135 12.50 -12.33 0.79
CA ASN A 135 13.51 -13.23 1.34
C ASN A 135 13.12 -13.79 2.71
N LYS A 136 12.00 -13.34 3.30
CA LYS A 136 11.59 -13.66 4.67
C LYS A 136 12.71 -13.34 5.66
N THR A 137 13.21 -12.11 5.61
CA THR A 137 14.31 -11.61 6.46
C THR A 137 13.94 -10.32 7.19
N ALA A 138 14.84 -9.81 8.03
CA ALA A 138 14.68 -8.57 8.77
C ALA A 138 15.15 -7.33 7.99
N VAL A 139 14.73 -6.17 8.50
CA VAL A 139 15.35 -4.86 8.25
C VAL A 139 15.68 -4.19 9.57
N ASP A 140 16.76 -3.43 9.59
CA ASP A 140 17.03 -2.42 10.62
C ASP A 140 16.44 -1.09 10.16
N CYS A 141 15.86 -0.31 11.06
CA CYS A 141 15.19 0.94 10.70
C CYS A 141 15.12 1.93 11.84
N GLU A 142 15.15 3.22 11.49
CA GLU A 142 14.80 4.30 12.40
C GLU A 142 13.36 4.73 12.17
N TYR A 143 12.54 4.62 13.22
CA TYR A 143 11.11 4.86 13.11
C TYR A 143 10.62 5.94 14.09
N LEU A 144 9.93 6.95 13.55
CA LEU A 144 9.29 7.99 14.35
C LEU A 144 7.94 7.50 14.90
N SER A 145 7.90 7.24 16.21
CA SER A 145 6.69 6.83 16.91
C SER A 145 5.89 8.06 17.36
N VAL A 146 4.56 7.94 17.41
CA VAL A 146 3.69 9.01 17.95
C VAL A 146 4.01 9.32 19.42
N LYS A 147 4.53 8.34 20.16
CA LYS A 147 4.82 8.46 21.59
C LYS A 147 6.23 8.98 21.91
N SER A 148 7.13 9.07 20.95
CA SER A 148 8.51 9.52 21.17
C SER A 148 8.83 10.70 20.27
N ALA A 149 9.47 11.73 20.83
CA ALA A 149 9.96 12.86 20.05
C ALA A 149 11.10 12.44 19.10
N ASP A 150 11.91 11.48 19.53
CA ASP A 150 13.06 11.00 18.76
C ASP A 150 12.74 9.68 18.01
N PRO A 151 13.31 9.48 16.81
CA PRO A 151 13.32 8.20 16.12
C PRO A 151 14.02 7.13 16.97
N ILE A 152 13.45 5.93 16.99
CA ILE A 152 14.04 4.79 17.71
C ILE A 152 14.40 3.71 16.70
N GLY A 153 15.64 3.22 16.79
CA GLY A 153 16.16 2.07 16.02
C GLY A 153 15.39 0.79 16.34
N ARG A 154 15.01 0.04 15.31
CA ARG A 154 14.21 -1.18 15.43
C ARG A 154 14.63 -2.22 14.40
N LEU A 155 14.85 -3.43 14.88
CA LEU A 155 14.85 -4.63 14.04
C LEU A 155 13.41 -5.12 13.86
N ILE A 156 12.94 -5.20 12.62
CA ILE A 156 11.59 -5.70 12.30
C ILE A 156 11.62 -6.77 11.21
N TYR A 157 10.69 -7.72 11.27
CA TYR A 157 10.45 -8.74 10.24
C TYR A 157 9.15 -8.40 9.50
N PRO A 158 9.23 -7.66 8.38
CA PRO A 158 8.04 -7.25 7.63
C PRO A 158 7.41 -8.44 6.89
N HIS A 159 6.08 -8.41 6.73
CA HIS A 159 5.40 -9.43 5.94
C HIS A 159 4.28 -8.95 5.01
N SER A 160 3.47 -7.94 5.39
CA SER A 160 2.34 -7.50 4.59
C SER A 160 2.26 -5.98 4.49
N PHE A 161 2.00 -5.46 3.29
CA PHE A 161 1.55 -4.08 3.12
C PHE A 161 0.03 -3.99 3.33
N VAL A 162 -0.43 -2.89 3.93
CA VAL A 162 -1.84 -2.64 4.21
C VAL A 162 -2.13 -1.18 3.86
N LYS A 163 -3.18 -0.95 3.06
CA LYS A 163 -3.73 0.40 2.86
C LYS A 163 -4.95 0.59 3.74
N ALA A 164 -4.91 1.59 4.61
CA ALA A 164 -5.96 1.90 5.56
C ALA A 164 -6.01 3.41 5.81
N ALA A 165 -7.20 4.02 5.90
CA ALA A 165 -7.38 5.44 6.18
C ALA A 165 -6.50 6.36 5.31
N ASN A 166 -6.37 6.00 4.03
CA ASN A 166 -5.49 6.65 3.05
C ASN A 166 -4.02 6.77 3.50
N ARG A 167 -3.52 5.73 4.18
CA ARG A 167 -2.12 5.57 4.56
C ARG A 167 -1.68 4.17 4.22
N TRP A 168 -0.42 4.06 3.79
CA TRP A 168 0.23 2.77 3.65
C TRP A 168 0.94 2.40 4.94
N HIS A 169 0.69 1.18 5.37
CA HIS A 169 1.29 0.53 6.50
C HIS A 169 2.04 -0.70 6.03
N ILE A 170 3.03 -1.11 6.83
CA ILE A 170 3.61 -2.43 6.74
C ILE A 170 3.45 -3.12 8.09
N ARG A 171 2.86 -4.31 8.06
CA ARG A 171 2.73 -5.17 9.22
C ARG A 171 3.99 -6.00 9.37
N ALA A 172 4.54 -5.98 10.58
CA ALA A 172 5.83 -6.60 10.88
C ALA A 172 5.90 -7.05 12.33
N TYR A 173 6.64 -8.13 12.60
CA TYR A 173 7.06 -8.46 13.96
C TYR A 173 8.17 -7.52 14.38
N CYS A 174 8.03 -6.85 15.53
CA CYS A 174 9.00 -5.91 16.05
C CYS A 174 9.78 -6.51 17.22
N GLU A 175 11.10 -6.68 17.08
CA GLU A 175 11.93 -7.30 18.12
C GLU A 175 11.95 -6.48 19.41
N TYR A 176 11.91 -5.15 19.30
CA TYR A 176 11.87 -4.27 20.47
C TYR A 176 10.56 -4.41 21.26
N ARG A 177 9.42 -4.63 20.59
CA ARG A 177 8.10 -4.76 21.24
C ARG A 177 7.68 -6.20 21.48
N LYS A 178 8.38 -7.17 20.89
CA LYS A 178 8.05 -8.60 20.92
C LYS A 178 6.60 -8.89 20.49
N ASN A 179 6.11 -8.12 19.51
CA ASN A 179 4.76 -8.25 18.99
C ASN A 179 4.68 -7.83 17.52
N TYR A 180 3.62 -8.24 16.82
CA TYR A 180 3.26 -7.73 15.51
C TYR A 180 2.63 -6.36 15.62
N LEU A 181 3.09 -5.43 14.77
CA LEU A 181 2.63 -4.05 14.75
C LEU A 181 2.55 -3.57 13.31
N ASP A 182 1.74 -2.53 13.10
CA ASP A 182 1.66 -1.84 11.83
C ASP A 182 2.48 -0.55 11.87
N PHE A 183 3.40 -0.42 10.91
CA PHE A 183 4.27 0.74 10.77
C PHE A 183 3.81 1.58 9.58
N VAL A 184 3.53 2.86 9.81
CA VAL A 184 3.18 3.80 8.73
C VAL A 184 4.43 4.06 7.90
N LEU A 185 4.36 3.81 6.59
CA LEU A 185 5.54 3.87 5.72
C LEU A 185 6.18 5.26 5.67
N SER A 186 5.39 6.33 5.76
CA SER A 186 5.88 7.71 5.74
C SER A 186 6.59 8.14 7.04
N ARG A 187 6.70 7.27 8.06
CA ARG A 187 7.35 7.58 9.35
C ARG A 187 8.73 6.95 9.50
N PHE A 188 9.14 6.09 8.58
CA PHE A 188 10.52 5.60 8.52
C PHE A 188 11.45 6.75 8.12
N GLN A 189 12.49 6.96 8.92
CA GLN A 189 13.56 7.90 8.59
C GLN A 189 14.64 7.22 7.74
N SER A 190 14.97 5.99 8.11
CA SER A 190 15.88 5.11 7.39
C SER A 190 15.40 3.67 7.48
N VAL A 191 15.71 2.87 6.46
CA VAL A 191 15.54 1.42 6.48
C VAL A 191 16.73 0.80 5.76
N GLU A 192 17.36 -0.16 6.41
CA GLU A 192 18.49 -0.91 5.90
C GLU A 192 18.15 -2.40 5.85
N TYR A 193 18.56 -3.06 4.77
CA TYR A 193 18.37 -4.50 4.65
C TYR A 193 19.38 -5.22 5.55
N ASP A 194 18.91 -5.77 6.66
CA ASP A 194 19.71 -6.55 7.61
C ASP A 194 19.92 -7.99 7.13
N GLY A 195 18.86 -8.63 6.61
CA GLY A 195 18.97 -9.95 5.99
C GLY A 195 18.98 -11.13 6.97
N LYS A 196 18.91 -10.91 8.29
CA LYS A 196 18.66 -11.98 9.27
C LYS A 196 17.34 -12.68 8.97
N THR A 197 17.36 -14.00 8.91
CA THR A 197 16.16 -14.81 8.64
C THR A 197 15.06 -14.52 9.65
N ALA A 198 13.84 -14.32 9.16
CA ALA A 198 12.67 -14.09 9.99
C ALA A 198 12.37 -15.33 10.84
N GLN A 199 12.47 -15.16 12.16
CA GLN A 199 12.02 -16.17 13.12
C GLN A 199 10.49 -16.16 13.26
N TYR A 200 9.89 -14.99 13.06
CA TYR A 200 8.46 -14.74 13.17
C TYR A 200 7.95 -14.27 11.80
N SER A 201 7.20 -15.16 11.13
CA SER A 201 6.62 -14.91 9.82
C SER A 201 5.14 -14.56 9.94
N HIS A 202 4.49 -14.15 8.85
CA HIS A 202 3.04 -13.94 8.83
C HIS A 202 2.23 -15.13 9.40
N GLN A 203 2.73 -16.36 9.32
CA GLN A 203 2.04 -17.56 9.86
C GLN A 203 1.98 -17.56 11.40
N ASN A 204 2.89 -16.86 12.05
CA ASN A 204 2.94 -16.76 13.51
C ASN A 204 2.15 -15.56 14.05
N ASP A 205 1.56 -14.75 13.17
CA ASP A 205 0.73 -13.61 13.55
C ASP A 205 -0.72 -14.04 13.74
N THR A 206 -1.11 -14.32 14.98
CA THR A 206 -2.47 -14.73 15.32
C THR A 206 -3.52 -13.70 14.89
N HIS A 207 -3.23 -12.40 15.06
CA HIS A 207 -4.17 -11.33 14.70
C HIS A 207 -4.34 -11.24 13.18
N TRP A 208 -3.27 -11.47 12.42
CA TRP A 208 -3.35 -11.49 10.97
C TRP A 208 -4.12 -12.71 10.45
N ASN A 209 -3.92 -13.89 11.03
CA ASN A 209 -4.54 -15.13 10.54
C ASN A 209 -5.94 -15.40 11.09
N THR A 210 -6.43 -14.59 12.02
CA THR A 210 -7.80 -14.71 12.54
C THR A 210 -8.74 -13.88 11.66
N GLU A 211 -9.75 -14.52 11.08
CA GLU A 211 -10.85 -13.84 10.38
C GLU A 211 -11.97 -13.50 11.37
N ILE A 212 -12.50 -12.28 11.26
CA ILE A 212 -13.53 -11.71 12.13
C ILE A 212 -14.67 -11.18 11.25
N GLU A 213 -15.90 -11.41 11.70
CA GLU A 213 -17.09 -10.82 11.12
C GLU A 213 -17.46 -9.56 11.90
N LEU A 214 -17.51 -8.41 11.21
CA LEU A 214 -18.06 -7.17 11.73
C LEU A 214 -19.52 -7.09 11.31
N ILE A 215 -20.42 -7.08 12.30
CA ILE A 215 -21.84 -6.94 12.06
C ILE A 215 -22.20 -5.47 12.28
N LEU A 216 -22.61 -4.81 11.21
CA LEU A 216 -22.98 -3.41 11.20
C LEU A 216 -24.48 -3.27 11.02
N ALA A 217 -25.06 -2.26 11.64
CA ALA A 217 -26.47 -1.89 11.48
C ALA A 217 -26.61 -0.36 11.45
N PRO A 218 -27.74 0.17 10.96
CA PRO A 218 -28.05 1.58 11.11
C PRO A 218 -28.07 1.97 12.60
N ASP A 219 -27.63 3.19 12.93
CA ASP A 219 -27.68 3.69 14.30
C ASP A 219 -29.12 3.61 14.85
N SER A 220 -29.28 2.98 16.02
CA SER A 220 -30.58 2.71 16.62
C SER A 220 -31.37 3.98 16.97
N ARG A 221 -30.70 5.12 17.13
CA ARG A 221 -31.28 6.44 17.42
C ARG A 221 -31.91 7.10 16.20
N LEU A 222 -31.68 6.58 15.00
CA LEU A 222 -32.32 7.07 13.77
C LEU A 222 -33.79 6.65 13.71
N ASN A 223 -34.61 7.44 13.01
CA ASN A 223 -35.99 7.06 12.75
C ASN A 223 -36.08 5.98 11.66
N ASP A 224 -37.22 5.28 11.57
CA ASP A 224 -37.40 4.14 10.67
C ASP A 224 -37.16 4.49 9.19
N ARG A 225 -37.50 5.72 8.79
CA ARG A 225 -37.26 6.17 7.41
C ARG A 225 -35.77 6.30 7.13
N GLN A 226 -35.00 6.88 8.05
CA GLN A 226 -33.55 7.01 7.92
C GLN A 226 -32.85 5.65 7.92
N LYS A 227 -33.27 4.73 8.81
CA LYS A 227 -32.74 3.37 8.85
C LYS A 227 -32.93 2.64 7.53
N ARG A 228 -34.14 2.70 6.94
CA ARG A 228 -34.42 2.08 5.63
C ARG A 228 -33.57 2.65 4.50
N VAL A 229 -33.26 3.95 4.52
CA VAL A 229 -32.36 4.56 3.52
C VAL A 229 -30.96 3.97 3.65
N ILE A 230 -30.41 3.88 4.87
CA ILE A 230 -29.09 3.30 5.11
C ILE A 230 -29.06 1.82 4.74
N GLU A 231 -30.09 1.05 5.12
CA GLU A 231 -30.22 -0.35 4.74
C GLU A 231 -30.19 -0.53 3.22
N GLN A 232 -30.87 0.34 2.48
CA GLN A 232 -30.86 0.33 1.02
C GLN A 232 -29.50 0.75 0.43
N ASP A 233 -28.86 1.80 0.96
CA ASP A 233 -27.57 2.32 0.48
C ASP A 233 -26.45 1.27 0.61
N TYR A 234 -26.48 0.50 1.69
CA TYR A 234 -25.49 -0.55 1.98
C TYR A 234 -25.92 -1.95 1.55
N GLY A 235 -27.12 -2.11 0.98
CA GLY A 235 -27.64 -3.41 0.56
C GLY A 235 -27.75 -4.41 1.72
N MET A 236 -28.22 -3.96 2.88
CA MET A 236 -28.32 -4.77 4.09
C MET A 236 -29.39 -5.86 3.98
N GLU A 237 -29.12 -7.01 4.60
CA GLU A 237 -30.08 -8.09 4.76
C GLU A 237 -30.53 -8.14 6.22
N ASN A 238 -31.85 -8.14 6.46
CA ASN A 238 -32.44 -8.12 7.81
C ASN A 238 -31.90 -7.00 8.72
N GLY A 239 -31.62 -5.82 8.14
CA GLY A 239 -31.11 -4.66 8.87
C GLY A 239 -29.62 -4.72 9.21
N GLN A 240 -28.87 -5.66 8.62
CA GLN A 240 -27.45 -5.85 8.91
C GLN A 240 -26.58 -5.91 7.65
N LEU A 241 -25.35 -5.40 7.79
CA LEU A 241 -24.24 -5.59 6.87
C LEU A 241 -23.14 -6.38 7.58
N VAL A 242 -22.70 -7.50 7.00
CA VAL A 242 -21.61 -8.31 7.54
C VAL A 242 -20.35 -8.09 6.70
N ILE A 243 -19.28 -7.61 7.34
CA ILE A 243 -17.97 -7.41 6.71
C ILE A 243 -16.97 -8.39 7.31
N LYS A 244 -16.34 -9.22 6.45
CA LYS A 244 -15.24 -10.10 6.85
C LYS A 244 -13.91 -9.36 6.76
N THR A 245 -13.13 -9.39 7.83
CA THR A 245 -11.80 -8.78 7.88
C THR A 245 -10.87 -9.56 8.79
N ARG A 246 -9.57 -9.32 8.70
CA ARG A 246 -8.59 -9.90 9.63
C ARG A 246 -8.69 -9.19 10.98
N ALA A 247 -8.47 -9.90 12.09
CA ALA A 247 -8.50 -9.31 13.43
C ALA A 247 -7.55 -8.10 13.55
N ALA A 248 -6.35 -8.21 12.98
CA ALA A 248 -5.37 -7.11 12.87
C ALA A 248 -5.89 -5.85 12.15
N LEU A 249 -6.95 -5.98 11.34
CA LEU A 249 -7.48 -4.91 10.50
C LEU A 249 -8.84 -4.37 10.97
N VAL A 250 -9.39 -4.91 12.07
CA VAL A 250 -10.71 -4.52 12.59
C VAL A 250 -10.77 -3.02 12.85
N LYS A 251 -9.77 -2.46 13.56
CA LYS A 251 -9.74 -1.03 13.88
C LYS A 251 -9.72 -0.16 12.62
N TYR A 252 -8.89 -0.49 11.64
CA TYR A 252 -8.82 0.26 10.39
C TYR A 252 -10.13 0.19 9.60
N THR A 253 -10.76 -0.99 9.57
CA THR A 253 -12.04 -1.19 8.89
C THR A 253 -13.12 -0.27 9.48
N LEU A 254 -13.14 -0.15 10.81
CA LEU A 254 -14.09 0.74 11.51
C LEU A 254 -13.74 2.22 11.33
N ASP A 255 -12.45 2.58 11.34
CA ASP A 255 -11.99 3.95 11.08
C ASP A 255 -12.36 4.41 9.65
N ASP A 256 -12.21 3.53 8.64
CA ASP A 256 -12.56 3.82 7.24
C ASP A 256 -14.07 4.01 7.04
N LEU A 257 -14.88 3.29 7.82
CA LEU A 257 -16.34 3.45 7.87
C LEU A 257 -16.79 4.58 8.81
N GLN A 258 -15.85 5.30 9.43
CA GLN A 258 -16.10 6.37 10.40
C GLN A 258 -16.94 5.93 11.61
N ILE A 259 -16.86 4.65 12.00
CA ILE A 259 -17.60 4.09 13.13
C ILE A 259 -16.80 4.29 14.41
N LYS A 260 -17.22 5.23 15.26
CA LYS A 260 -16.64 5.43 16.59
C LYS A 260 -17.28 4.47 17.58
N ILE A 261 -16.43 3.75 18.32
CA ILE A 261 -16.87 2.68 19.23
C ILE A 261 -16.82 3.11 20.70
N LYS A 262 -15.90 4.00 21.06
CA LYS A 262 -15.74 4.49 22.45
C LYS A 262 -16.64 5.68 22.77
N MET A 263 -16.81 6.57 21.82
CA MET A 263 -17.55 7.82 21.95
C MET A 263 -18.38 7.95 20.68
N LEU A 264 -19.63 7.48 20.75
CA LEU A 264 -20.60 7.68 19.68
C LEU A 264 -20.75 9.18 19.43
N GLU A 265 -20.91 9.55 18.16
CA GLU A 265 -21.31 10.91 17.82
C GLU A 265 -22.62 11.27 18.51
N ALA A 266 -22.71 12.51 19.00
CA ALA A 266 -23.92 13.00 19.64
C ALA A 266 -25.11 12.97 18.65
N ASP A 267 -24.83 13.33 17.39
CA ASP A 267 -25.78 13.24 16.28
C ASP A 267 -25.65 11.89 15.56
N PRO A 268 -26.68 11.02 15.56
CA PRO A 268 -26.66 9.77 14.82
C PRO A 268 -26.61 9.96 13.29
N GLN A 269 -26.87 11.15 12.75
CA GLN A 269 -26.68 11.41 11.33
C GLN A 269 -25.21 11.59 10.96
N ALA A 270 -24.36 11.99 11.91
CA ALA A 270 -22.91 12.10 11.73
C ALA A 270 -22.20 10.74 11.80
N GLN A 271 -22.82 9.75 12.46
CA GLN A 271 -22.39 8.35 12.46
C GLN A 271 -23.59 7.43 12.21
N GLN A 272 -23.85 7.17 10.94
CA GLN A 272 -25.04 6.44 10.49
C GLN A 272 -24.99 4.93 10.78
N LEU A 273 -23.79 4.37 10.96
CA LEU A 273 -23.56 2.96 11.20
C LEU A 273 -23.02 2.72 12.62
N ILE A 274 -23.45 1.62 13.22
CA ILE A 274 -22.92 1.09 14.48
C ILE A 274 -22.46 -0.35 14.31
N CYS A 275 -21.42 -0.74 15.02
CA CYS A 275 -21.01 -2.14 15.13
C CYS A 275 -21.77 -2.80 16.29
N VAL A 276 -22.65 -3.75 15.97
CA VAL A 276 -23.57 -4.36 16.95
C VAL A 276 -22.93 -5.52 17.70
N ASN A 277 -21.88 -6.13 17.16
CA ASN A 277 -21.15 -7.24 17.79
C ASN A 277 -19.85 -6.78 18.48
N TYR A 278 -19.84 -5.58 19.06
CA TYR A 278 -18.70 -5.07 19.83
C TYR A 278 -18.12 -6.06 20.86
N PRO A 279 -18.92 -6.81 21.64
CA PRO A 279 -18.39 -7.77 22.62
C PRO A 279 -17.46 -8.82 22.02
N ASP A 280 -17.70 -9.22 20.77
CA ASP A 280 -16.95 -10.26 20.05
C ASP A 280 -15.62 -9.72 19.52
N ILE A 281 -15.58 -8.41 19.24
CA ILE A 281 -14.42 -7.78 18.59
C ILE A 281 -13.56 -6.94 19.53
N LYS A 282 -14.02 -6.63 20.75
CA LYS A 282 -13.32 -5.72 21.68
C LYS A 282 -11.88 -6.12 21.97
N GLN A 283 -11.57 -7.41 21.95
CA GLN A 283 -10.23 -7.96 22.19
C GLN A 283 -9.24 -7.65 21.06
N TRP A 284 -9.73 -7.32 19.85
CA TRP A 284 -8.91 -7.07 18.66
C TRP A 284 -8.70 -5.57 18.37
N LEU A 285 -9.30 -4.68 19.15
CA LEU A 285 -9.25 -3.23 18.93
C LEU A 285 -8.00 -2.55 19.52
N TYR A 286 -7.26 -3.28 20.36
CA TYR A 286 -6.10 -2.77 21.08
C TYR A 286 -4.96 -3.79 20.98
N ASP A 287 -3.83 -3.34 20.45
CA ASP A 287 -2.52 -4.01 20.56
C ASP A 287 -1.79 -3.55 21.84
#